data_AF-A0A089LLQ7-F1
#
_entry.id   AF-A0A089LLQ7-F1
#
_cell.length_a   1.000
_cell.length_b   1.000
_cell.length_c   1.000
_cell.angle_alpha   90.00
_cell.angle_beta   90.00
_cell.angle_gamma   90.00
#
_symmetry.space_group_name_H-M   'P 1'
#
loop_
_entity.id
_entity.type
_entity.pdbx_description
1 polymer ?
#
loop_
_entity_poly.entity_id
_entity_poly.type
_entity_poly.pdbx_seq_one_letter_code
_entity_poly.pdbx_strand_id
1 'polypeptide(L)'
;MFKNGRFEGVRYINGVEHKVLSSVNQYGTPYEQLGWIEAILKYAKHMFADLFSTCSLPFPGSSLLVECSNRDLRKLAATMYQNGFNLKNIMIQSLSTIIVEVILRIYFGIKSVQSYKAEYELTEDYSNFTAIKEFIKPSSKEKLHEMLLLAHSIVTAVNIGKVIIKKSPWEINVTEIISVIRYAIPVVNGVIERNSEYSKLIRNADEIHEKWEQLAESTSLQNVEFELMSHELIIE
;
A
#
# COMPACT_ATOMS: atom_id res chain seq x y z
N MET A 1 8.05 -14.03 29.99
CA MET A 1 9.00 -15.16 29.93
C MET A 1 10.35 -14.85 30.58
N PHE A 2 11.19 -13.99 30.00
CA PHE A 2 12.61 -13.88 30.39
C PHE A 2 12.96 -13.05 31.63
N LYS A 3 12.09 -12.12 32.06
CA LYS A 3 12.37 -11.30 33.27
C LYS A 3 12.20 -12.09 34.57
N ASN A 4 11.08 -12.81 34.70
CA ASN A 4 10.71 -13.51 35.93
C ASN A 4 11.06 -15.01 35.87
N GLY A 5 11.66 -15.49 34.78
CA GLY A 5 11.92 -16.92 34.57
C GLY A 5 10.66 -17.79 34.53
N ARG A 6 9.54 -17.23 34.04
CA ARG A 6 8.24 -17.91 33.99
C ARG A 6 7.55 -17.67 32.65
N PHE A 7 7.07 -18.75 32.06
CA PHE A 7 6.14 -18.72 30.95
C PHE A 7 4.71 -18.71 31.49
N GLU A 8 3.89 -17.79 31.00
CA GLU A 8 2.47 -17.70 31.33
C GLU A 8 1.69 -17.87 30.03
N GLY A 9 0.68 -18.73 30.06
CA GLY A 9 -0.22 -18.93 28.94
C GLY A 9 -1.62 -19.28 29.43
N VAL A 10 -2.57 -19.28 28.51
CA VAL A 10 -3.96 -19.62 28.79
C VAL A 10 -4.34 -20.90 28.03
N ARG A 11 -4.97 -21.85 28.72
CA ARG A 11 -5.50 -23.07 28.12
C ARG A 11 -6.97 -23.22 28.49
N TYR A 12 -7.81 -23.54 27.51
CA TYR A 12 -9.20 -23.88 27.77
C TYR A 12 -9.40 -25.38 27.90
N ILE A 13 -10.02 -25.82 29.00
CA ILE A 13 -10.45 -27.21 29.21
C ILE A 13 -11.95 -27.19 29.46
N ASN A 14 -12.73 -27.88 28.63
CA ASN A 14 -14.20 -27.91 28.71
C ASN A 14 -14.87 -26.50 28.76
N GLY A 15 -14.26 -25.51 28.11
CA GLY A 15 -14.79 -24.14 28.08
C GLY A 15 -14.38 -23.27 29.26
N VAL A 16 -13.65 -23.82 30.24
CA VAL A 16 -13.12 -23.08 31.39
C VAL A 16 -11.67 -22.66 31.11
N GLU A 17 -11.35 -21.41 31.45
CA GLU A 17 -10.01 -20.85 31.33
C GLU A 17 -9.11 -21.38 32.45
N HIS A 18 -7.95 -21.94 32.08
CA HIS A 18 -6.89 -22.34 33.00
C HIS A 18 -5.60 -21.60 32.66
N LYS A 19 -5.08 -20.82 33.61
CA LYS A 19 -3.74 -20.24 33.48
C LYS A 19 -2.69 -21.32 33.65
N VAL A 20 -1.83 -21.46 32.65
CA VAL A 20 -0.70 -22.36 32.65
C VAL A 20 0.54 -21.54 32.98
N LEU A 21 1.13 -21.83 34.13
CA LEU A 21 2.39 -21.25 34.57
C LEU A 21 3.47 -22.33 34.49
N SER A 22 4.55 -22.06 33.75
CA SER A 22 5.71 -22.95 33.70
C SER A 22 6.98 -22.20 34.05
N SER A 23 7.75 -22.73 35.00
CA SER A 23 9.08 -22.22 35.37
C SER A 23 10.21 -22.94 34.62
N VAL A 24 9.87 -23.99 33.86
CA VAL A 24 10.82 -24.82 33.09
C VAL A 24 10.41 -24.85 31.62
N ASN A 25 11.39 -25.04 30.73
CA ASN A 25 11.15 -25.26 29.32
C ASN A 25 10.73 -26.72 29.03
N GLN A 26 10.53 -27.03 27.74
CA GLN A 26 10.16 -28.37 27.26
C GLN A 26 11.18 -29.48 27.56
N TYR A 27 12.41 -29.13 27.94
CA TYR A 27 13.48 -30.07 28.31
C TYR A 27 13.69 -30.15 29.84
N GLY A 28 12.82 -29.52 30.63
CA GLY A 28 12.92 -29.48 32.08
C GLY A 28 13.98 -28.51 32.62
N THR A 29 14.63 -27.73 31.77
CA THR A 29 15.62 -26.74 32.24
C THR A 29 14.91 -25.46 32.69
N PRO A 30 15.29 -24.87 33.85
CA PRO A 30 14.71 -23.62 34.32
C PRO A 30 14.90 -22.48 33.31
N TYR A 31 13.94 -21.57 33.22
CA TYR A 31 14.12 -20.36 32.43
C TYR A 31 15.12 -19.42 33.11
N GLU A 32 16.09 -18.92 32.34
CA GLU A 32 17.00 -17.88 32.80
C GLU A 32 16.24 -16.60 33.20
N GLN A 33 16.66 -16.00 34.30
CA GLN A 33 16.23 -14.67 34.72
C GLN A 33 17.22 -13.65 34.15
N LEU A 34 16.75 -12.79 33.27
CA LEU A 34 17.56 -11.80 32.56
C LEU A 34 17.15 -10.38 32.93
N GLY A 35 18.10 -9.45 32.80
CA GLY A 35 17.81 -8.02 32.90
C GLY A 35 16.78 -7.59 31.84
N TRP A 36 16.09 -6.47 32.05
CA TRP A 36 14.99 -6.03 31.16
C TRP A 36 15.42 -5.88 29.69
N ILE A 37 16.60 -5.30 29.46
CA ILE A 37 17.15 -5.09 28.10
C ILE A 37 17.56 -6.43 27.47
N GLU A 38 18.26 -7.28 28.22
CA GLU A 38 18.69 -8.60 27.77
C GLU A 38 17.50 -9.51 27.45
N ALA A 39 16.45 -9.44 28.26
CA ALA A 39 15.19 -10.15 28.05
C ALA A 39 14.52 -9.73 26.72
N ILE A 40 14.50 -8.43 26.41
CA ILE A 40 13.97 -7.93 25.12
C ILE A 40 14.83 -8.43 23.96
N LEU A 41 16.14 -8.27 24.04
CA LEU A 41 17.06 -8.66 22.96
C LEU A 41 17.02 -10.17 22.69
N LYS A 42 17.00 -10.99 23.75
CA LYS A 42 16.90 -12.45 23.62
C LYS A 42 15.55 -12.86 23.04
N TYR A 43 14.45 -12.24 23.48
CA TYR A 43 13.13 -12.46 22.89
C TYR A 43 13.10 -12.09 21.41
N ALA A 44 13.60 -10.92 21.03
CA ALA A 44 13.66 -10.48 19.63
C ALA A 44 14.50 -11.43 18.77
N LYS A 45 15.64 -11.91 19.27
CA LYS A 45 16.47 -12.90 18.59
C LYS A 45 15.74 -14.22 18.38
N HIS A 46 15.02 -14.71 19.38
CA HIS A 46 14.21 -15.93 19.26
C HIS A 46 13.07 -15.76 18.26
N MET A 47 12.33 -14.65 18.33
CA MET A 47 11.27 -14.35 17.37
C MET A 47 11.79 -14.27 15.93
N PHE A 48 12.95 -13.65 15.73
CA PHE A 48 13.57 -13.60 14.41
C PHE A 48 14.02 -14.98 13.93
N ALA A 49 14.59 -15.82 14.80
CA ALA A 49 14.93 -17.19 14.44
C ALA A 49 13.68 -18.02 14.11
N ASP A 50 12.61 -17.86 14.89
CA ASP A 50 11.33 -18.55 14.69
C ASP A 50 10.67 -18.11 13.39
N LEU A 51 10.83 -16.86 12.93
CA LEU A 51 10.32 -16.39 11.65
C LEU A 51 10.78 -17.27 10.48
N PHE A 52 12.05 -17.69 10.47
CA PHE A 52 12.65 -18.51 9.42
C PHE A 52 12.56 -20.02 9.67
N SER A 53 12.03 -20.44 10.82
CA SER A 53 11.82 -21.85 11.14
C SER A 53 10.80 -22.52 10.19
N THR A 54 10.80 -23.86 10.15
CA THR A 54 9.86 -24.66 9.34
C THR A 54 8.41 -24.29 9.64
N CYS A 55 8.05 -24.24 10.92
CA CYS A 55 6.69 -23.92 11.36
C CYS A 55 6.36 -22.41 11.36
N SER A 56 7.40 -21.55 11.34
CA SER A 56 7.32 -20.09 11.43
C SER A 56 6.46 -19.55 12.59
N LEU A 57 6.49 -18.24 12.81
CA LEU A 57 5.59 -17.59 13.75
C LEU A 57 4.14 -17.61 13.20
N PRO A 58 3.13 -17.76 14.07
CA PRO A 58 1.76 -17.65 13.64
C PRO A 58 1.45 -16.20 13.21
N PHE A 59 0.43 -16.02 12.37
CA PHE A 59 0.03 -14.69 11.91
C PHE A 59 -0.26 -13.75 13.09
N PRO A 60 0.12 -12.46 13.05
CA PRO A 60 -0.18 -11.50 14.09
C PRO A 60 -1.66 -11.54 14.53
N GLY A 61 -1.91 -11.49 15.83
CA GLY A 61 -3.27 -11.58 16.40
C GLY A 61 -3.82 -13.01 16.55
N SER A 62 -3.14 -14.04 16.04
CA SER A 62 -3.50 -15.45 16.26
C SER A 62 -3.64 -15.83 17.74
N SER A 63 -2.79 -15.29 18.62
CA SER A 63 -2.89 -15.50 20.07
C SER A 63 -4.26 -15.07 20.62
N LEU A 64 -4.81 -13.95 20.15
CA LEU A 64 -6.14 -13.49 20.57
C LEU A 64 -7.25 -14.46 20.16
N LEU A 65 -7.12 -15.07 18.97
CA LEU A 65 -8.06 -16.07 18.48
C LEU A 65 -7.95 -17.38 19.27
N VAL A 66 -6.73 -17.79 19.64
CA VAL A 66 -6.46 -18.98 20.46
C VAL A 66 -6.89 -18.80 21.92
N GLU A 67 -6.85 -17.57 22.43
CA GLU A 67 -7.27 -17.23 23.79
C GLU A 67 -8.76 -16.87 23.90
N CYS A 68 -9.47 -16.80 22.77
CA CYS A 68 -10.91 -16.54 22.75
C CYS A 68 -11.70 -17.66 23.45
N SER A 69 -12.77 -17.33 24.17
CA SER A 69 -13.66 -18.30 24.83
C SER A 69 -14.41 -19.21 23.83
N ASN A 70 -14.62 -18.74 22.60
CA ASN A 70 -15.27 -19.49 21.54
C ASN A 70 -14.36 -20.60 20.96
N ARG A 71 -14.81 -21.85 21.06
CA ARG A 71 -14.08 -23.03 20.56
C ARG A 71 -13.83 -23.00 19.06
N ASP A 72 -14.76 -22.47 18.27
CA ASP A 72 -14.66 -22.48 16.81
C ASP A 72 -13.63 -21.46 16.33
N LEU A 73 -13.49 -20.31 17.00
CA LEU A 73 -12.42 -19.34 16.72
C LEU A 73 -11.03 -19.90 17.07
N ARG A 74 -10.91 -20.63 18.18
CA ARG A 74 -9.65 -21.32 18.54
C ARG A 74 -9.29 -22.39 17.51
N LYS A 75 -10.28 -23.20 17.10
CA LYS A 75 -10.09 -24.21 16.04
C LYS A 75 -9.68 -23.55 14.73
N LEU A 76 -10.36 -22.48 14.33
CA LEU A 76 -10.03 -21.72 13.13
C LEU A 76 -8.57 -21.26 13.15
N ALA A 77 -8.11 -20.64 14.24
CA ALA A 77 -6.72 -20.18 14.36
C ALA A 77 -5.71 -21.34 14.28
N ALA A 78 -5.99 -22.45 14.95
CA ALA A 78 -5.15 -23.65 14.87
C ALA A 78 -5.14 -24.25 13.46
N THR A 79 -6.30 -24.36 12.80
CA THR A 79 -6.45 -24.87 11.44
C THR A 79 -5.75 -23.96 10.43
N MET A 80 -5.86 -22.63 10.55
CA MET A 80 -5.13 -21.66 9.74
C MET A 80 -3.62 -21.93 9.82
N TYR A 81 -3.09 -21.98 11.04
CA TYR A 81 -1.66 -22.17 11.27
C TYR A 81 -1.16 -23.53 10.76
N GLN A 82 -1.89 -24.61 11.04
CA GLN A 82 -1.55 -25.97 10.57
C GLN A 82 -1.56 -26.09 9.05
N ASN A 83 -2.44 -25.35 8.36
CA ASN A 83 -2.48 -25.32 6.90
C ASN A 83 -1.50 -24.31 6.29
N GLY A 84 -0.54 -23.81 7.06
CA GLY A 84 0.54 -22.96 6.55
C GLY A 84 0.21 -21.47 6.51
N PHE A 85 -0.84 -21.00 7.18
CA PHE A 85 -1.08 -19.57 7.38
C PHE A 85 -0.15 -19.03 8.49
N ASN A 86 1.13 -18.95 8.19
CA ASN A 86 2.19 -18.47 9.07
C ASN A 86 2.90 -17.25 8.47
N LEU A 87 3.68 -16.56 9.29
CA LEU A 87 4.27 -15.28 8.91
C LEU A 87 5.26 -15.41 7.75
N LYS A 88 6.06 -16.49 7.70
CA LYS A 88 6.92 -16.80 6.56
C LYS A 88 6.15 -16.88 5.24
N ASN A 89 5.07 -17.65 5.21
CA ASN A 89 4.29 -17.82 3.98
C ASN A 89 3.61 -16.51 3.55
N ILE A 90 3.24 -15.67 4.51
CA ILE A 90 2.68 -14.33 4.22
C ILE A 90 3.77 -13.40 3.67
N MET A 91 4.98 -13.43 4.23
CA MET A 91 6.12 -12.67 3.72
C MET A 91 6.47 -13.08 2.28
N ILE A 92 6.48 -14.38 2.00
CA ILE A 92 6.72 -14.88 0.63
C ILE A 92 5.62 -14.38 -0.32
N GLN A 93 4.35 -14.43 0.10
CA GLN A 93 3.24 -13.92 -0.70
C GLN A 93 3.31 -12.40 -0.91
N SER A 94 3.78 -11.65 0.09
CA SER A 94 3.94 -10.19 0.00
C SER A 94 4.99 -9.74 -1.00
N LEU A 95 5.89 -10.64 -1.42
CA LEU A 95 6.90 -10.33 -2.42
C LEU A 95 6.25 -9.90 -3.74
N SER A 96 5.15 -10.54 -4.13
CA SER A 96 4.34 -10.12 -5.29
C SER A 96 3.90 -8.66 -5.16
N THR A 97 3.34 -8.31 -4.01
CA THR A 97 2.80 -6.97 -3.73
C THR A 97 3.90 -5.92 -3.77
N ILE A 98 5.06 -6.23 -3.18
CA ILE A 98 6.23 -5.36 -3.18
C ILE A 98 6.74 -5.14 -4.62
N ILE A 99 6.82 -6.19 -5.43
CA ILE A 99 7.29 -6.09 -6.82
C ILE A 99 6.37 -5.16 -7.62
N VAL A 100 5.05 -5.31 -7.50
CA VAL A 100 4.06 -4.43 -8.16
C VAL A 100 4.26 -2.98 -7.75
N GLU A 101 4.40 -2.71 -6.45
CA GLU A 101 4.64 -1.36 -5.93
C GLU A 101 5.93 -0.75 -6.47
N VAL A 102 7.03 -1.50 -6.44
CA VAL A 102 8.35 -1.03 -6.88
C VAL A 102 8.33 -0.70 -8.36
N ILE A 103 7.82 -1.61 -9.20
CA ILE A 103 7.78 -1.42 -10.66
C ILE A 103 6.96 -0.17 -11.01
N LEU A 104 5.76 -0.04 -10.45
CA LEU A 104 4.88 1.09 -10.77
C LEU A 104 5.42 2.42 -10.26
N ARG A 105 6.03 2.45 -9.07
CA ARG A 105 6.65 3.67 -8.53
C ARG A 105 7.88 4.09 -9.33
N ILE A 106 8.71 3.14 -9.78
CA ILE A 106 9.84 3.44 -10.66
C ILE A 106 9.34 3.98 -12.00
N TYR A 107 8.39 3.29 -12.64
CA TYR A 107 7.81 3.73 -13.91
C TYR A 107 7.23 5.14 -13.82
N PHE A 108 6.42 5.40 -12.79
CA PHE A 108 5.78 6.69 -12.62
C PHE A 108 6.78 7.78 -12.22
N GLY A 109 7.79 7.46 -11.40
CA GLY A 109 8.87 8.38 -11.05
C GLY A 109 9.64 8.84 -12.28
N ILE A 110 9.98 7.92 -13.19
CA ILE A 110 10.63 8.26 -14.48
C ILE A 110 9.74 9.21 -15.28
N LYS A 111 8.44 8.90 -15.40
CA LYS A 111 7.49 9.74 -16.14
C LYS A 111 7.33 11.14 -15.52
N SER A 112 7.35 11.24 -14.18
CA SER A 112 7.25 12.53 -13.46
C SER A 112 8.46 13.42 -13.77
N VAL A 113 9.67 12.85 -13.71
CA VAL A 113 10.90 13.58 -14.04
C VAL A 113 10.94 14.02 -15.50
N GLN A 114 10.49 13.18 -16.43
CA GLN A 114 10.40 13.54 -17.86
C GLN A 114 9.42 14.69 -18.10
N SER A 115 8.26 14.67 -17.44
CA SER A 115 7.26 15.73 -17.57
C SER A 115 7.76 17.05 -16.97
N TYR A 116 8.38 17.00 -15.79
CA TYR A 116 9.01 18.16 -15.16
C TYR A 116 10.10 18.79 -16.03
N LYS A 117 10.94 17.97 -16.68
CA LYS A 117 11.99 18.44 -17.59
C LYS A 117 11.43 19.13 -18.84
N ALA A 118 10.23 18.78 -19.28
CA ALA A 118 9.59 19.39 -20.45
C ALA A 118 8.95 20.74 -20.12
N GLU A 119 8.49 20.94 -18.89
CA GLU A 119 7.79 22.14 -18.43
C GLU A 119 8.74 23.27 -18.01
N TYR A 120 9.91 22.94 -17.45
CA TYR A 120 10.96 23.91 -17.18
C TYR A 120 11.96 23.93 -18.34
N GLU A 121 11.89 24.96 -19.19
CA GLU A 121 12.96 25.30 -20.12
C GLU A 121 14.31 25.31 -19.38
N LEU A 122 15.31 24.71 -20.00
CA LEU A 122 16.62 24.39 -19.46
C LEU A 122 17.34 25.65 -18.91
N THR A 123 17.06 26.06 -17.68
CA THR A 123 18.04 26.79 -16.89
C THR A 123 19.14 25.80 -16.56
N GLU A 124 20.37 26.09 -17.01
CA GLU A 124 21.59 25.27 -16.86
C GLU A 124 21.87 24.75 -15.43
N ASP A 125 21.15 25.24 -14.43
CA ASP A 125 21.23 24.80 -13.04
C ASP A 125 20.36 23.55 -12.78
N TYR A 126 20.77 22.42 -13.35
CA TYR A 126 20.26 21.10 -12.98
C TYR A 126 20.63 20.78 -11.53
N SER A 127 19.83 21.23 -10.57
CA SER A 127 19.97 20.72 -9.21
C SER A 127 19.38 19.32 -9.15
N ASN A 128 20.26 18.31 -9.15
CA ASN A 128 19.92 16.88 -9.05
C ASN A 128 18.91 16.58 -7.92
N PHE A 129 18.90 17.41 -6.87
CA PHE A 129 18.00 17.28 -5.74
C PHE A 129 16.51 17.48 -6.10
N THR A 130 16.19 18.42 -6.99
CA THR A 130 14.80 18.71 -7.38
C THR A 130 14.22 17.58 -8.24
N ALA A 131 15.00 17.05 -9.18
CA ALA A 131 14.60 15.88 -9.97
C ALA A 131 14.42 14.62 -9.10
N ILE A 132 15.29 14.39 -8.11
CA ILE A 132 15.14 13.28 -7.15
C ILE A 132 13.87 13.47 -6.30
N LYS A 133 13.58 14.70 -5.88
CA LYS A 133 12.36 15.02 -5.12
C LYS A 133 11.11 14.70 -5.93
N GLU A 134 11.07 15.05 -7.21
CA GLU A 134 9.93 14.77 -8.10
C GLU A 134 9.82 13.28 -8.44
N PHE A 135 10.93 12.56 -8.56
CA PHE A 135 10.94 11.10 -8.70
C PHE A 135 10.33 10.39 -7.49
N ILE A 136 10.70 10.81 -6.28
CA ILE A 136 10.23 10.17 -5.02
C ILE A 136 8.80 10.60 -4.69
N LYS A 137 8.47 11.87 -4.93
CA LYS A 137 7.16 12.46 -4.60
C LYS A 137 6.56 13.07 -5.86
N PRO A 138 6.02 12.25 -6.77
CA PRO A 138 5.47 12.73 -8.01
C PRO A 138 4.23 13.60 -7.76
N SER A 139 4.08 14.65 -8.56
CA SER A 139 3.00 15.64 -8.44
C SER A 139 1.60 15.04 -8.67
N SER A 140 1.46 14.06 -9.57
CA SER A 140 0.17 13.44 -9.92
C SER A 140 -0.08 12.11 -9.17
N LYS A 141 -0.16 12.17 -7.84
CA LYS A 141 -0.41 11.00 -6.97
C LYS A 141 -1.68 10.22 -7.31
N GLU A 142 -2.71 10.91 -7.80
CA GLU A 142 -3.98 10.28 -8.18
C GLU A 142 -3.78 9.22 -9.25
N LYS A 143 -3.02 9.52 -10.30
CA LYS A 143 -2.83 8.57 -11.40
C LYS A 143 -2.02 7.35 -10.98
N LEU A 144 -1.00 7.56 -10.14
CA LEU A 144 -0.24 6.47 -9.54
C LEU A 144 -1.14 5.56 -8.69
N HIS A 145 -2.03 6.13 -7.85
CA HIS A 145 -2.97 5.34 -7.06
C HIS A 145 -3.97 4.56 -7.92
N GLU A 146 -4.47 5.13 -9.02
CA GLU A 146 -5.32 4.42 -9.98
C GLU A 146 -4.60 3.20 -10.59
N MET A 147 -3.34 3.39 -11.01
CA MET A 147 -2.52 2.30 -11.57
C MET A 147 -2.24 1.20 -10.54
N LEU A 148 -1.87 1.59 -9.31
CA LEU A 148 -1.63 0.66 -8.22
C LEU A 148 -2.90 -0.12 -7.87
N LEU A 149 -4.05 0.55 -7.78
CA LEU A 149 -5.33 -0.11 -7.54
C LEU A 149 -5.66 -1.13 -8.62
N LEU A 150 -5.51 -0.77 -9.89
CA LEU A 150 -5.78 -1.66 -11.02
C LEU A 150 -4.85 -2.90 -10.98
N ALA A 151 -3.55 -2.69 -10.81
CA ALA A 151 -2.58 -3.77 -10.78
C ALA A 151 -2.84 -4.73 -9.60
N HIS A 152 -2.99 -4.21 -8.38
CA HIS A 152 -3.31 -5.04 -7.21
C HIS A 152 -4.67 -5.75 -7.35
N SER A 153 -5.66 -5.13 -7.99
CA SER A 153 -6.97 -5.76 -8.23
C SER A 153 -6.86 -6.96 -9.18
N ILE A 154 -6.09 -6.82 -10.26
CA ILE A 154 -5.84 -7.93 -11.21
C ILE A 154 -5.11 -9.07 -10.49
N VAL A 155 -4.04 -8.76 -9.76
CA VAL A 155 -3.26 -9.77 -9.02
C VAL A 155 -4.11 -10.46 -7.94
N THR A 156 -4.93 -9.69 -7.22
CA THR A 156 -5.88 -10.21 -6.23
C THR A 156 -6.91 -11.14 -6.89
N ALA A 157 -7.48 -10.76 -8.04
CA ALA A 157 -8.44 -11.60 -8.76
C ALA A 157 -7.83 -12.94 -9.19
N VAL A 158 -6.61 -12.93 -9.72
CA VAL A 158 -5.86 -14.14 -10.09
C VAL A 158 -5.57 -14.99 -8.84
N ASN A 159 -5.17 -14.38 -7.73
CA ASN A 159 -4.92 -15.09 -6.47
C ASN A 159 -6.19 -15.74 -5.91
N ILE A 160 -7.32 -15.03 -5.92
CA ILE A 160 -8.63 -15.57 -5.52
C ILE A 160 -9.01 -16.74 -6.43
N GLY A 161 -8.85 -16.60 -7.75
CA GLY A 161 -9.08 -17.69 -8.71
C GLY A 161 -8.24 -18.92 -8.39
N LYS A 162 -6.94 -18.75 -8.12
CA LYS A 162 -6.04 -19.83 -7.67
C LYS A 162 -6.55 -20.52 -6.41
N VAL A 163 -6.99 -19.74 -5.42
CA VAL A 163 -7.51 -20.25 -4.14
C VAL A 163 -8.79 -21.07 -4.32
N ILE A 164 -9.72 -20.58 -5.15
CA ILE A 164 -10.97 -21.28 -5.45
C ILE A 164 -10.69 -22.63 -6.13
N ILE A 165 -9.81 -22.65 -7.12
CA ILE A 165 -9.45 -23.89 -7.86
C ILE A 165 -8.79 -24.91 -6.93
N LYS A 166 -7.85 -24.46 -6.09
CA LYS A 166 -7.14 -25.34 -5.15
C LYS A 166 -7.95 -25.75 -3.93
N LYS A 167 -9.08 -25.07 -3.65
CA LYS A 167 -9.86 -25.22 -2.41
C LYS A 167 -9.03 -24.99 -1.14
N SER A 168 -8.06 -24.07 -1.21
CA SER A 168 -7.13 -23.76 -0.13
C SER A 168 -7.28 -22.30 0.32
N PRO A 169 -8.28 -21.97 1.16
CA PRO A 169 -8.57 -20.59 1.57
C PRO A 169 -7.40 -19.91 2.29
N TRP A 170 -6.51 -20.69 2.89
CA TRP A 170 -5.32 -20.24 3.61
C TRP A 170 -4.20 -19.74 2.68
N GLU A 171 -4.26 -20.03 1.37
CA GLU A 171 -3.30 -19.52 0.39
C GLU A 171 -3.67 -18.15 -0.19
N ILE A 172 -4.63 -17.46 0.44
CA ILE A 172 -5.07 -16.14 0.02
C ILE A 172 -4.02 -15.10 0.37
N ASN A 173 -3.68 -14.26 -0.61
CA ASN A 173 -2.69 -13.23 -0.44
C ASN A 173 -3.31 -12.01 0.26
N VAL A 174 -3.22 -12.01 1.60
CA VAL A 174 -3.78 -10.94 2.43
C VAL A 174 -3.10 -9.60 2.16
N THR A 175 -1.83 -9.58 1.79
CA THR A 175 -1.14 -8.32 1.46
C THR A 175 -1.68 -7.68 0.19
N GLU A 176 -2.06 -8.45 -0.82
CA GLU A 176 -2.73 -7.92 -2.03
C GLU A 176 -4.10 -7.33 -1.67
N ILE A 177 -4.89 -8.01 -0.85
CA ILE A 177 -6.20 -7.51 -0.39
C ILE A 177 -6.05 -6.18 0.36
N ILE A 178 -5.08 -6.11 1.28
CA ILE A 178 -4.79 -4.87 2.02
C ILE A 178 -4.39 -3.75 1.05
N SER A 179 -3.55 -4.03 0.05
CA SER A 179 -3.15 -3.05 -0.96
C SER A 179 -4.32 -2.58 -1.81
N VAL A 180 -5.22 -3.47 -2.25
CA VAL A 180 -6.45 -3.08 -2.96
C VAL A 180 -7.27 -2.13 -2.10
N ILE A 181 -7.52 -2.47 -0.83
CA ILE A 181 -8.29 -1.60 0.07
C ILE A 181 -7.59 -0.25 0.25
N ARG A 182 -6.26 -0.26 0.47
CA ARG A 182 -5.45 0.94 0.67
C ARG A 182 -5.54 1.92 -0.50
N TYR A 183 -5.53 1.43 -1.74
CA TYR A 183 -5.61 2.29 -2.93
C TYR A 183 -7.04 2.53 -3.41
N ALA A 184 -7.99 1.67 -3.06
CA ALA A 184 -9.41 1.86 -3.38
C ALA A 184 -9.95 3.13 -2.70
N ILE A 185 -9.63 3.34 -1.42
CA ILE A 185 -10.10 4.52 -0.66
C ILE A 185 -9.76 5.85 -1.36
N PRO A 186 -8.49 6.19 -1.63
CA PRO A 186 -8.15 7.47 -2.26
C PRO A 186 -8.66 7.56 -3.70
N VAL A 187 -8.67 6.47 -4.47
CA VAL A 187 -9.17 6.50 -5.86
C VAL A 187 -10.67 6.74 -5.91
N VAL A 188 -11.45 6.05 -5.08
CA VAL A 188 -12.91 6.23 -5.02
C VAL A 188 -13.24 7.64 -4.54
N ASN A 189 -12.55 8.15 -3.52
CA ASN A 189 -12.74 9.53 -3.05
C ASN A 189 -12.44 10.54 -4.17
N GLY A 190 -11.33 10.38 -4.90
CA GLY A 190 -11.00 11.25 -6.02
C GLY A 190 -12.02 11.15 -7.17
N VAL A 191 -12.55 9.96 -7.47
CA VAL A 191 -13.62 9.79 -8.46
C VAL A 191 -14.91 10.48 -8.01
N ILE A 192 -15.27 10.40 -6.73
CA ILE A 192 -16.46 11.08 -6.19
C ILE A 192 -16.28 12.60 -6.27
N GLU A 193 -15.11 13.11 -5.89
CA GLU A 193 -14.80 14.55 -5.91
C GLU A 193 -14.86 15.10 -7.34
N ARG A 194 -14.20 14.45 -8.31
CA ARG A 194 -14.23 14.85 -9.72
C ARG A 194 -15.62 14.79 -10.35
N ASN A 195 -16.48 13.87 -9.88
CA ASN A 195 -17.86 13.75 -10.35
C ASN A 195 -18.86 14.62 -9.56
N SER A 196 -18.40 15.37 -8.56
CA SER A 196 -19.23 16.31 -7.82
C SER A 196 -19.71 17.43 -8.75
N GLU A 197 -20.93 17.92 -8.52
CA GLU A 197 -21.48 19.03 -9.30
C GLU A 197 -20.60 20.28 -9.19
N TYR A 198 -20.02 20.54 -8.02
CA TYR A 198 -19.10 21.65 -7.81
C TYR A 198 -17.85 21.56 -8.68
N SER A 199 -17.17 20.40 -8.72
CA SER A 199 -15.98 20.21 -9.56
C SER A 199 -16.30 20.27 -11.05
N LYS A 200 -17.47 19.78 -11.47
CA LYS A 200 -17.94 19.94 -12.86
C LYS A 200 -18.17 21.40 -13.22
N LEU A 201 -18.77 22.18 -12.31
CA LEU A 201 -19.00 23.61 -12.52
C LEU A 201 -17.68 24.38 -12.65
N ILE A 202 -16.70 24.10 -11.79
CA ILE A 202 -15.36 24.70 -11.89
C ILE A 202 -14.73 24.35 -13.23
N ARG A 203 -14.68 23.07 -13.60
CA ARG A 203 -14.08 22.64 -14.87
C ARG A 203 -14.76 23.31 -16.06
N ASN A 204 -16.10 23.36 -16.06
CA ASN A 204 -16.85 24.01 -17.13
C ASN A 204 -16.56 25.53 -17.17
N ALA A 205 -16.41 26.18 -16.02
CA ALA A 205 -16.04 27.59 -15.96
C ALA A 205 -14.64 27.83 -16.52
N ASP A 206 -13.67 27.00 -16.17
CA ASP A 206 -12.29 27.05 -16.69
C ASP A 206 -12.28 26.83 -18.21
N GLU A 207 -12.99 25.82 -18.72
CA GLU A 207 -13.12 25.56 -20.18
C GLU A 207 -13.78 26.72 -20.93
N ILE A 208 -14.79 27.36 -20.32
CA ILE A 208 -15.44 28.54 -20.90
C ILE A 208 -14.47 29.71 -20.93
N HIS A 209 -13.70 29.92 -19.85
CA HIS A 209 -12.74 31.01 -19.75
C HIS A 209 -11.61 30.86 -20.79
N GLU A 210 -11.04 29.67 -20.92
CA GLU A 210 -10.00 29.37 -21.92
C GLU A 210 -10.51 29.62 -23.35
N LYS A 211 -11.74 29.20 -23.66
CA LYS A 211 -12.36 29.48 -24.97
C LYS A 211 -12.60 30.98 -25.20
N TRP A 212 -12.94 31.73 -24.16
CA TRP A 212 -13.07 33.18 -24.26
C TRP A 212 -11.73 33.85 -24.53
N GLU A 213 -10.65 33.41 -23.89
CA GLU A 213 -9.29 33.92 -24.18
C GLU A 213 -8.88 33.63 -25.63
N GLN A 214 -9.08 32.40 -26.11
CA GLN A 214 -8.80 32.03 -27.50
C GLN A 214 -9.61 32.87 -28.50
N LEU A 215 -10.89 33.15 -28.20
CA LEU A 215 -11.73 34.02 -29.04
C LEU A 215 -11.23 35.47 -29.02
N ALA A 216 -10.85 36.00 -27.86
CA ALA A 216 -10.31 37.35 -27.74
C ALA A 216 -9.00 37.51 -28.52
N GLU A 217 -8.12 36.51 -28.46
CA GLU A 217 -6.86 36.47 -29.19
C GLU A 217 -7.08 36.35 -30.71
N SER A 218 -7.99 35.48 -31.15
CA SER A 218 -8.32 35.37 -32.58
C SER A 218 -8.93 36.66 -33.14
N THR A 219 -9.77 37.34 -32.36
CA THR A 219 -10.41 38.61 -32.79
C THR A 219 -9.38 39.75 -32.84
N SER A 220 -8.45 39.80 -31.90
CA SER A 220 -7.40 40.83 -31.91
C SER A 220 -6.46 40.64 -33.11
N LEU A 221 -6.08 39.40 -33.44
CA LEU A 221 -5.30 39.08 -34.63
C LEU A 221 -6.02 39.47 -35.92
N GLN A 222 -7.33 39.18 -36.01
CA GLN A 222 -8.14 39.51 -37.18
C GLN A 222 -8.29 41.02 -37.39
N ASN A 223 -8.43 41.79 -36.30
CA ASN A 223 -8.47 43.25 -36.36
C ASN A 223 -7.15 43.86 -36.82
N VAL A 224 -6.01 43.32 -36.36
CA VAL A 224 -4.68 43.76 -36.81
C VAL A 224 -4.46 43.47 -38.30
N GLU A 225 -4.90 42.31 -38.77
CA GLU A 225 -4.82 41.93 -40.19
C GLU A 225 -5.69 42.84 -41.07
N PHE A 226 -6.89 43.21 -40.59
CA PHE A 226 -7.77 44.14 -41.29
C PHE A 226 -7.21 45.58 -41.35
N GLU A 227 -6.60 46.09 -40.27
CA GLU A 227 -5.94 47.40 -40.27
C GLU A 227 -4.76 47.45 -41.24
N LEU A 228 -3.93 46.41 -41.29
CA LEU A 228 -2.81 46.30 -42.23
C LEU A 228 -3.28 46.30 -43.70
N MET A 229 -4.32 45.53 -44.03
CA MET A 229 -4.90 45.52 -45.39
C MET A 229 -5.53 46.87 -45.77
N SER A 230 -6.15 47.56 -44.81
CA SER A 230 -6.75 48.88 -45.06
C SER A 230 -5.69 49.97 -45.31
N HIS A 231 -4.51 49.84 -44.70
CA HIS A 231 -3.39 50.77 -44.91
C HIS A 231 -2.67 50.56 -46.24
N GLU A 232 -2.57 49.32 -46.75
CA GLU A 232 -2.02 49.05 -48.09
C GLU A 232 -2.92 49.59 -49.22
N LEU A 233 -4.25 49.59 -49.04
CA LEU A 233 -5.22 50.10 -50.01
C LEU A 233 -5.28 51.64 -50.12
N ILE A 234 -4.63 52.38 -49.23
CA ILE A 234 -4.61 53.85 -49.22
C ILE A 234 -3.34 54.41 -49.90
N ILE A 235 -2.36 53.55 -50.23
CA ILE A 235 -1.05 53.96 -50.77
C ILE A 235 -0.94 53.75 -52.31
N GLU A 236 -1.93 53.12 -52.96
CA GLU A 236 -2.10 53.12 -54.43
C GLU A 236 -3.01 54.25 -54.93
#